data_AF-A0AAW0HMT5-F1
#
_entry.id   AF-A0AAW0HMT5-F1
#
_cell.length_a   1.000
_cell.length_b   1.000
_cell.length_c   1.000
_cell.angle_alpha   90.00
_cell.angle_beta   90.00
_cell.angle_gamma   90.00
#
_symmetry.space_group_name_H-M   'P 1'
#
loop_
_entity.id
_entity.type
_entity.pdbx_description
1 polymer ?
#
loop_
_entity_poly.entity_id
_entity_poly.type
_entity_poly.pdbx_seq_one_letter_code
_entity_poly.pdbx_strand_id
1 'polypeptide(L)'
;MSSYSAGERRECKAERRCAARLGHGTYGWTQTALEAVRMRWAGSAACRMSGLRALLGVGLLVAGSRLPRVAGRQSVCVAGPAWWGTPRRGSETMASAAVKYLSQEEARAVDEELFNEYQFSVDQLMELAGLSCATAIAKAYPPSSMSKSPPTVLVICGPGNNGGDGLVCARHLKLFGYQPTIYYPKKPNKPLFTGLVTQCQKMDIPFLSEMPPEPMMVDELYELVVDAIFGFSFKGDVREPFHSILSVLSGLTVPIASIDIPSGWDVEKGNPGGIQPDLLISLTAPKKSATQFTGRYHYLGGRFVPPALEKKYQLNLPSYPDTECVYRLQ
;
A
#
# COMPACT_ATOMS: atom_id res chain seq x y z
N MET A 1 -53.54 -43.90 23.64
CA MET A 1 -54.16 -43.75 22.30
C MET A 1 -53.73 -42.38 21.78
N SER A 2 -52.85 -42.16 20.82
CA SER A 2 -52.22 -42.97 19.76
C SER A 2 -50.82 -42.38 19.46
N SER A 3 -49.84 -43.27 19.21
CA SER A 3 -48.49 -43.20 18.56
C SER A 3 -47.81 -41.83 18.31
N TYR A 4 -46.57 -41.48 18.74
CA TYR A 4 -45.21 -42.07 18.74
C TYR A 4 -44.55 -42.36 17.37
N SER A 5 -43.44 -41.65 17.07
CA SER A 5 -42.11 -42.11 16.54
C SER A 5 -41.42 -40.98 15.75
N ALA A 6 -40.40 -40.28 16.29
CA ALA A 6 -38.95 -40.57 16.26
C ALA A 6 -38.27 -40.40 14.89
N GLY A 7 -37.25 -39.52 14.82
CA GLY A 7 -36.42 -39.33 13.63
C GLY A 7 -35.37 -38.20 13.70
N GLU A 8 -34.61 -38.11 14.79
CA GLU A 8 -33.33 -37.37 14.81
C GLU A 8 -32.20 -38.21 14.18
N ARG A 9 -31.17 -37.51 13.67
CA ARG A 9 -29.81 -37.97 13.32
C ARG A 9 -29.68 -38.87 12.08
N ARG A 10 -29.11 -38.31 11.01
CA ARG A 10 -28.11 -39.01 10.17
C ARG A 10 -27.04 -38.02 9.69
N GLU A 11 -25.92 -38.14 10.39
CA GLU A 11 -24.59 -37.59 10.16
C GLU A 11 -24.09 -37.82 8.73
N CYS A 12 -23.47 -36.77 8.19
CA CYS A 12 -22.68 -36.76 6.97
C CYS A 12 -21.43 -37.64 7.16
N LYS A 13 -21.50 -38.91 6.76
CA LYS A 13 -20.37 -39.86 6.69
C LYS A 13 -20.26 -40.39 5.26
N ALA A 14 -19.68 -39.60 4.37
CA ALA A 14 -19.28 -40.06 3.04
C ALA A 14 -18.19 -39.17 2.42
N GLU A 15 -17.03 -39.03 3.07
CA GLU A 15 -15.84 -38.46 2.39
C GLU A 15 -14.52 -38.82 3.10
N ARG A 16 -14.39 -40.07 3.56
CA ARG A 16 -13.10 -40.65 3.96
C ARG A 16 -13.00 -42.06 3.41
N ARG A 17 -12.47 -42.18 2.19
CA ARG A 17 -11.82 -43.38 1.63
C ARG A 17 -11.37 -43.09 0.19
N CYS A 18 -10.17 -42.52 0.05
CA CYS A 18 -9.27 -42.77 -1.08
C CYS A 18 -7.93 -42.09 -0.78
N ALA A 19 -7.19 -42.64 0.17
CA ALA A 19 -5.79 -42.30 0.41
C ALA A 19 -5.08 -43.59 0.89
N ALA A 20 -4.78 -44.48 -0.05
CA ALA A 20 -3.80 -45.55 0.13
C ALA A 20 -3.60 -46.28 -1.21
N ARG A 21 -2.63 -45.84 -2.01
CA ARG A 21 -1.67 -46.65 -2.79
C ARG A 21 -1.01 -45.80 -3.87
N LEU A 22 0.23 -46.19 -4.20
CA LEU A 22 1.18 -45.63 -5.18
C LEU A 22 2.02 -44.48 -4.58
N GLY A 23 3.33 -44.60 -4.31
CA GLY A 23 4.35 -45.48 -4.89
C GLY A 23 5.22 -44.66 -5.85
N HIS A 24 6.53 -44.61 -5.58
CA HIS A 24 7.59 -43.87 -6.30
C HIS A 24 7.42 -43.78 -7.83
N GLY A 25 7.72 -42.59 -8.38
CA GLY A 25 7.96 -42.39 -9.81
C GLY A 25 8.17 -40.93 -10.17
N THR A 26 9.39 -40.58 -10.58
CA THR A 26 9.75 -39.40 -11.37
C THR A 26 8.83 -39.25 -12.58
N TYR A 27 8.37 -38.04 -12.94
CA TYR A 27 8.23 -37.51 -14.33
C TYR A 27 7.69 -36.07 -14.30
N GLY A 28 8.17 -35.26 -15.24
CA GLY A 28 8.00 -33.81 -15.32
C GLY A 28 6.56 -33.32 -15.48
N TRP A 29 6.35 -32.08 -15.05
CA TRP A 29 5.07 -31.40 -15.16
C TRP A 29 5.01 -30.61 -16.46
N THR A 30 4.16 -31.09 -17.37
CA THR A 30 3.70 -30.36 -18.55
C THR A 30 2.70 -29.26 -18.16
N GLN A 31 2.55 -28.27 -19.05
CA GLN A 31 1.66 -27.08 -19.13
C GLN A 31 0.27 -27.06 -18.43
N THR A 32 -0.20 -28.15 -17.83
CA THR A 32 -1.55 -28.34 -17.29
C THR A 32 -1.77 -27.76 -15.89
N ALA A 33 -0.72 -27.42 -15.13
CA ALA A 33 -0.87 -26.77 -13.81
C ALA A 33 -1.26 -25.29 -13.90
N LEU A 34 -0.84 -24.60 -14.98
CA LEU A 34 -1.16 -23.19 -15.24
C LEU A 34 -2.63 -22.96 -15.64
N GLU A 35 -3.27 -23.94 -16.28
CA GLU A 35 -4.68 -23.85 -16.67
C GLU A 35 -5.65 -24.07 -15.50
N ALA A 36 -5.26 -24.86 -14.49
CA ALA A 36 -6.08 -25.11 -13.31
C ALA A 36 -6.26 -23.84 -12.44
N VAL A 37 -5.26 -22.95 -12.43
CA VAL A 37 -5.37 -21.63 -11.79
C VAL A 37 -6.26 -20.70 -12.63
N ARG A 38 -6.18 -20.75 -13.97
CA ARG A 38 -7.04 -19.93 -14.86
C ARG A 38 -8.53 -20.31 -14.79
N MET A 39 -8.88 -21.59 -14.64
CA MET A 39 -10.29 -22.02 -14.67
C MET A 39 -11.09 -21.69 -13.40
N ARG A 40 -10.46 -21.38 -12.27
CA ARG A 40 -11.17 -20.91 -11.06
C ARG A 40 -11.62 -19.45 -11.14
N TRP A 41 -11.20 -18.70 -12.16
CA TRP A 41 -11.46 -17.26 -12.32
C TRP A 41 -12.62 -16.92 -13.27
N ALA A 42 -13.15 -17.87 -14.04
CA ALA A 42 -14.22 -17.62 -15.02
C ALA A 42 -15.65 -17.80 -14.46
N GLY A 43 -15.80 -18.20 -13.19
CA GLY A 43 -17.08 -18.70 -12.64
C GLY A 43 -18.04 -17.68 -12.01
N SER A 44 -17.76 -16.37 -12.03
CA SER A 44 -18.52 -15.42 -11.19
C SER A 44 -19.09 -14.19 -11.91
N ALA A 45 -19.43 -14.30 -13.19
CA ALA A 45 -20.11 -13.24 -13.95
C ALA A 45 -21.31 -13.78 -14.74
N ALA A 46 -22.37 -14.20 -14.04
CA ALA A 46 -23.67 -14.45 -14.67
C ALA A 46 -24.82 -14.37 -13.65
N CYS A 47 -25.37 -13.17 -13.41
CA CYS A 47 -26.79 -13.06 -13.05
C CYS A 47 -27.37 -11.64 -13.19
N ARG A 48 -28.28 -11.53 -14.17
CA ARG A 48 -29.51 -10.71 -14.22
C ARG A 48 -29.40 -9.19 -14.47
N MET A 49 -29.59 -8.84 -15.74
CA MET A 49 -30.35 -7.68 -16.17
C MET A 49 -31.80 -8.09 -16.49
N SER A 50 -32.80 -7.33 -16.03
CA SER A 50 -34.08 -7.13 -16.74
C SER A 50 -35.03 -6.14 -16.03
N GLY A 51 -35.51 -5.13 -16.79
CA GLY A 51 -36.75 -4.34 -16.57
C GLY A 51 -36.61 -3.14 -15.62
N LEU A 52 -37.10 -1.92 -15.86
CA LEU A 52 -38.22 -1.47 -16.68
C LEU A 52 -38.08 0.03 -17.07
N ARG A 53 -38.73 0.41 -18.17
CA ARG A 53 -38.79 1.76 -18.77
C ARG A 53 -39.94 2.64 -18.24
N ALA A 54 -39.82 3.94 -18.53
CA ALA A 54 -40.84 5.02 -18.65
C ALA A 54 -41.13 5.80 -17.34
N LEU A 55 -41.18 7.14 -17.31
CA LEU A 55 -41.88 8.10 -18.19
C LEU A 55 -41.20 9.49 -18.30
N LEU A 56 -41.61 10.20 -19.35
CA LEU A 56 -41.18 11.50 -19.91
C LEU A 56 -41.62 12.77 -19.15
N GLY A 57 -40.90 13.87 -19.45
CA GLY A 57 -41.39 15.26 -19.49
C GLY A 57 -41.11 16.08 -18.21
N VAL A 58 -40.74 17.36 -18.20
CA VAL A 58 -40.77 18.48 -19.17
C VAL A 58 -39.81 19.55 -18.61
N GLY A 59 -39.18 20.37 -19.46
CA GLY A 59 -38.80 21.74 -19.05
C GLY A 59 -37.41 22.23 -19.43
N LEU A 60 -37.29 22.66 -20.68
CA LEU A 60 -36.25 23.58 -21.16
C LEU A 60 -36.42 24.95 -20.48
N LEU A 61 -35.33 25.57 -19.99
CA LEU A 61 -35.16 27.03 -20.03
C LEU A 61 -33.68 27.40 -19.82
N VAL A 62 -33.07 27.82 -20.91
CA VAL A 62 -31.74 28.45 -20.98
C VAL A 62 -31.95 29.96 -20.88
N ALA A 63 -31.28 30.60 -19.92
CA ALA A 63 -30.94 32.02 -19.95
C ALA A 63 -29.64 32.17 -19.13
N GLY A 64 -28.51 32.70 -19.61
CA GLY A 64 -28.29 33.58 -20.75
C GLY A 64 -28.23 35.04 -20.32
N SER A 65 -27.35 35.40 -19.37
CA SER A 65 -27.07 36.81 -19.04
C SER A 65 -25.57 37.06 -19.01
N ARG A 66 -25.13 37.73 -20.08
CA ARG A 66 -23.80 38.31 -20.27
C ARG A 66 -23.66 39.52 -19.34
N LEU A 67 -22.56 39.60 -18.60
CA LEU A 67 -22.13 40.83 -17.93
C LEU A 67 -21.18 41.61 -18.86
N PRO A 68 -21.31 42.96 -18.93
CA PRO A 68 -20.54 43.77 -19.86
C PRO A 68 -19.10 43.99 -19.40
N ARG A 69 -18.18 43.95 -20.39
CA ARG A 69 -16.79 44.43 -20.28
C ARG A 69 -16.79 45.95 -20.12
N VAL A 70 -16.16 46.45 -19.06
CA VAL A 70 -15.75 47.85 -18.96
C VAL A 70 -14.34 47.98 -19.53
N ALA A 71 -14.22 48.78 -20.59
CA ALA A 71 -12.96 49.23 -21.15
C ALA A 71 -12.69 50.67 -20.70
N GLY A 72 -11.41 50.97 -20.43
CA GLY A 72 -10.89 52.34 -20.44
C GLY A 72 -10.16 52.75 -19.17
N ARG A 73 -8.83 52.72 -19.19
CA ARG A 73 -7.99 53.90 -19.53
C ARG A 73 -6.52 53.54 -19.29
N GLN A 74 -5.72 53.70 -20.34
CA GLN A 74 -4.28 53.83 -20.21
C GLN A 74 -3.99 55.21 -19.60
N SER A 75 -3.30 55.23 -18.46
CA SER A 75 -2.62 56.42 -17.95
C SER A 75 -1.13 56.13 -17.92
N VAL A 76 -0.44 56.72 -18.88
CA VAL A 76 1.01 56.89 -18.90
C VAL A 76 1.37 57.95 -17.85
N CYS A 77 2.18 57.59 -16.87
CA CYS A 77 2.82 58.53 -15.95
C CYS A 77 4.31 58.23 -15.84
N VAL A 78 5.07 59.00 -16.63
CA VAL A 78 6.38 59.63 -16.40
C VAL A 78 7.32 59.01 -15.35
N ALA A 79 8.52 58.66 -15.83
CA ALA A 79 9.69 58.31 -15.03
C ALA A 79 10.18 59.48 -14.16
N GLY A 80 10.42 59.21 -12.87
CA GLY A 80 11.16 60.07 -11.96
C GLY A 80 12.55 59.48 -11.61
N PRO A 81 13.56 60.30 -11.28
CA PRO A 81 14.95 59.87 -11.18
C PRO A 81 15.31 59.21 -9.83
N ALA A 82 16.42 58.48 -9.92
CA ALA A 82 17.08 57.62 -8.94
C ALA A 82 17.19 58.16 -7.49
N TRP A 83 17.00 57.24 -6.54
CA TRP A 83 17.52 57.33 -5.18
C TRP A 83 18.27 56.04 -4.85
N TRP A 84 19.54 56.19 -4.46
CA TRP A 84 20.45 55.12 -4.06
C TRP A 84 20.03 54.54 -2.70
N GLY A 85 19.93 53.22 -2.59
CA GLY A 85 19.56 52.55 -1.35
C GLY A 85 19.91 51.06 -1.32
N THR A 86 21.00 50.78 -0.60
CA THR A 86 21.45 49.53 0.04
C THR A 86 21.73 48.27 -0.81
N PRO A 87 22.87 47.58 -0.57
CA PRO A 87 23.09 46.25 -1.13
C PRO A 87 22.07 45.30 -0.52
N ARG A 88 21.29 44.62 -1.38
CA ARG A 88 20.50 43.46 -0.99
C ARG A 88 21.47 42.44 -0.37
N ARG A 89 21.38 42.30 0.95
CA ARG A 89 21.96 41.20 1.72
C ARG A 89 21.56 39.92 1.00
N GLY A 90 22.56 39.14 0.59
CA GLY A 90 22.37 37.89 -0.12
C GLY A 90 21.30 37.07 0.58
N SER A 91 20.39 36.51 -0.22
CA SER A 91 19.57 35.39 0.20
C SER A 91 20.54 34.27 0.58
N GLU A 92 20.89 34.19 1.86
CA GLU A 92 21.46 32.98 2.43
C GLU A 92 20.43 31.89 2.16
N THR A 93 20.71 31.09 1.13
CA THR A 93 20.12 29.76 0.99
C THR A 93 20.49 29.02 2.25
N MET A 94 19.63 29.08 3.27
CA MET A 94 19.69 28.21 4.43
C MET A 94 19.80 26.80 3.86
N ALA A 95 20.96 26.17 4.01
CA ALA A 95 21.13 24.77 3.67
C ALA A 95 20.05 24.02 4.44
N SER A 96 19.04 23.52 3.72
CA SER A 96 18.00 22.71 4.33
C SER A 96 18.70 21.57 5.05
N ALA A 97 18.58 21.51 6.38
CA ALA A 97 19.13 20.41 7.14
C ALA A 97 18.56 19.10 6.58
N ALA A 98 19.41 18.09 6.41
CA ALA A 98 18.97 16.79 5.92
C ALA A 98 17.91 16.18 6.85
N VAL A 99 16.99 15.42 6.28
CA VAL A 99 15.94 14.72 7.04
C VAL A 99 16.58 13.80 8.08
N LYS A 100 16.02 13.79 9.30
CA LYS A 100 16.51 12.95 10.38
C LYS A 100 16.07 11.50 10.20
N TYR A 101 16.98 10.58 10.45
CA TYR A 101 16.71 9.14 10.48
C TYR A 101 16.52 8.70 11.93
N LEU A 102 15.32 8.21 12.26
CA LEU A 102 14.92 7.90 13.63
C LEU A 102 15.49 6.57 14.11
N SER A 103 15.88 6.54 15.38
CA SER A 103 16.07 5.28 16.13
C SER A 103 14.74 4.55 16.31
N GLN A 104 14.78 3.28 16.73
CA GLN A 104 13.54 2.56 17.04
C GLN A 104 12.79 3.18 18.23
N GLU A 105 13.54 3.74 19.19
CA GLU A 105 12.98 4.43 20.36
C GLU A 105 12.29 5.74 19.97
N GLU A 106 12.95 6.57 19.15
CA GLU A 106 12.37 7.83 18.66
C GLU A 106 11.12 7.57 17.82
N ALA A 107 11.14 6.56 16.94
CA ALA A 107 9.98 6.18 16.14
C ALA A 107 8.79 5.76 17.03
N ARG A 108 9.04 5.02 18.12
CA ARG A 108 7.98 4.66 19.09
C ARG A 108 7.44 5.90 19.81
N ALA A 109 8.32 6.79 20.26
CA ALA A 109 7.92 7.98 20.98
C ALA A 109 7.06 8.93 20.10
N VAL A 110 7.43 9.08 18.82
CA VAL A 110 6.64 9.84 17.84
C VAL A 110 5.25 9.21 17.65
N ASP A 111 5.16 7.89 17.44
CA ASP A 111 3.87 7.20 17.29
C ASP A 111 3.01 7.32 18.57
N GLU A 112 3.62 7.15 19.75
CA GLU A 112 2.92 7.29 21.03
C GLU A 112 2.34 8.70 21.21
N GLU A 113 3.07 9.76 20.84
CA GLU A 113 2.53 11.12 20.89
C GLU A 113 1.41 11.34 19.89
N LEU A 114 1.55 10.84 18.65
CA LEU A 114 0.51 10.97 17.63
C LEU A 114 -0.82 10.37 18.07
N PHE A 115 -0.78 9.18 18.69
CA PHE A 115 -1.99 8.49 19.14
C PHE A 115 -2.52 8.99 20.50
N ASN A 116 -1.65 9.50 21.38
CA ASN A 116 -2.04 9.89 22.74
C ASN A 116 -2.13 11.41 22.95
N GLU A 117 -1.12 12.19 22.59
CA GLU A 117 -1.15 13.65 22.79
C GLU A 117 -1.98 14.34 21.71
N TYR A 118 -1.79 13.94 20.45
CA TYR A 118 -2.50 14.51 19.30
C TYR A 118 -3.85 13.84 19.01
N GLN A 119 -4.16 12.74 19.70
CA GLN A 119 -5.45 12.04 19.61
C GLN A 119 -5.83 11.60 18.19
N PHE A 120 -4.85 11.39 17.31
CA PHE A 120 -5.12 10.72 16.04
C PHE A 120 -5.53 9.27 16.33
N SER A 121 -6.48 8.75 15.56
CA SER A 121 -6.84 7.35 15.65
C SER A 121 -5.98 6.49 14.70
N VAL A 122 -5.84 5.21 15.03
CA VAL A 122 -5.02 4.26 14.25
C VAL A 122 -5.53 4.16 12.81
N ASP A 123 -6.85 4.10 12.61
CA ASP A 123 -7.46 4.04 11.28
C ASP A 123 -7.19 5.27 10.44
N GLN A 124 -7.17 6.47 11.03
CA GLN A 124 -6.84 7.72 10.32
C GLN A 124 -5.40 7.71 9.78
N LEU A 125 -4.42 7.44 10.65
CA LEU A 125 -3.02 7.46 10.22
C LEU A 125 -2.70 6.30 9.28
N MET A 126 -3.29 5.12 9.49
CA MET A 126 -3.17 3.96 8.61
C MET A 126 -3.76 4.23 7.22
N GLU A 127 -4.90 4.94 7.13
CA GLU A 127 -5.49 5.33 5.85
C GLU A 127 -4.54 6.24 5.05
N LEU A 128 -3.94 7.23 5.71
CA LEU A 128 -3.01 8.16 5.09
C LEU A 128 -1.67 7.49 4.74
N ALA A 129 -1.18 6.59 5.58
CA ALA A 129 0.03 5.81 5.36
C ALA A 129 -0.13 4.89 4.14
N GLY A 130 -1.19 4.09 4.10
CA GLY A 130 -1.43 3.18 2.98
C GLY A 130 -1.73 3.92 1.67
N LEU A 131 -2.42 5.06 1.70
CA LEU A 131 -2.56 5.94 0.53
C LEU A 131 -1.20 6.45 0.04
N SER A 132 -0.32 6.87 0.96
CA SER A 132 1.04 7.29 0.62
C SER A 132 1.83 6.15 -0.03
N CYS A 133 1.69 4.92 0.48
CA CYS A 133 2.33 3.74 -0.10
C CYS A 133 1.87 3.47 -1.53
N ALA A 134 0.55 3.45 -1.76
CA ALA A 134 -0.01 3.27 -3.10
C ALA A 134 0.42 4.39 -4.06
N THR A 135 0.51 5.63 -3.57
CA THR A 135 0.94 6.79 -4.36
C THR A 135 2.42 6.70 -4.73
N ALA A 136 3.29 6.31 -3.79
CA ALA A 136 4.71 6.12 -4.05
C ALA A 136 4.94 5.01 -5.09
N ILE A 137 4.24 3.87 -4.95
CA ILE A 137 4.25 2.79 -5.93
C ILE A 137 3.81 3.30 -7.30
N ALA A 138 2.71 4.05 -7.37
CA ALA A 138 2.20 4.55 -8.63
C ALA A 138 3.12 5.56 -9.33
N LYS A 139 3.94 6.29 -8.57
CA LYS A 139 4.96 7.20 -9.13
C LYS A 139 6.21 6.46 -9.57
N ALA A 140 6.65 5.43 -8.83
CA ALA A 140 7.85 4.67 -9.15
C ALA A 140 7.64 3.66 -10.29
N TYR A 141 6.44 3.07 -10.37
CA TYR A 141 6.09 2.02 -11.32
C TYR A 141 4.75 2.32 -12.02
N PRO A 142 4.60 3.46 -12.71
CA PRO A 142 3.32 3.87 -13.29
C PRO A 142 2.75 2.77 -14.20
N PRO A 143 1.41 2.56 -14.27
CA PRO A 143 0.83 1.46 -15.03
C PRO A 143 1.25 1.42 -16.51
N SER A 144 1.52 2.59 -17.10
CA SER A 144 2.00 2.72 -18.48
C SER A 144 3.44 2.23 -18.70
N SER A 145 4.23 2.06 -17.63
CA SER A 145 5.60 1.52 -17.69
C SER A 145 5.66 0.00 -17.47
N MET A 146 4.54 -0.62 -17.13
CA MET A 146 4.43 -2.05 -16.81
C MET A 146 3.96 -2.82 -18.05
N SER A 147 4.25 -4.12 -18.09
CA SER A 147 3.99 -4.96 -19.27
C SER A 147 2.56 -5.50 -19.32
N LYS A 148 1.93 -5.75 -18.17
CA LYS A 148 0.53 -6.20 -18.09
C LYS A 148 -0.41 -5.01 -17.92
N SER A 149 -1.62 -5.15 -18.44
CA SER A 149 -2.69 -4.16 -18.30
C SER A 149 -3.99 -4.87 -17.89
N PRO A 150 -4.46 -4.71 -16.65
CA PRO A 150 -3.85 -3.94 -15.54
C PRO A 150 -2.54 -4.60 -15.00
N PRO A 151 -1.60 -3.82 -14.42
CA PRO A 151 -0.38 -4.38 -13.84
C PRO A 151 -0.67 -5.21 -12.58
N THR A 152 -0.02 -6.36 -12.44
CA THR A 152 -0.31 -7.29 -11.33
C THR A 152 0.59 -7.05 -10.12
N VAL A 153 0.01 -6.94 -8.92
CA VAL A 153 0.74 -6.66 -7.68
C VAL A 153 0.40 -7.67 -6.61
N LEU A 154 1.40 -8.28 -5.97
CA LEU A 154 1.20 -9.11 -4.77
C LEU A 154 1.48 -8.29 -3.52
N VAL A 155 0.51 -8.14 -2.64
CA VAL A 155 0.67 -7.44 -1.35
C VAL A 155 0.70 -8.47 -0.23
N ILE A 156 1.82 -8.55 0.48
CA ILE A 156 2.02 -9.52 1.56
C ILE A 156 1.89 -8.80 2.91
N CYS A 157 0.76 -9.05 3.59
CA CYS A 157 0.42 -8.40 4.84
C CYS A 157 0.87 -9.24 6.05
N GLY A 158 1.61 -8.63 6.97
CA GLY A 158 1.97 -9.24 8.24
C GLY A 158 0.94 -9.00 9.35
N PRO A 159 1.21 -9.49 10.57
CA PRO A 159 0.20 -9.63 11.63
C PRO A 159 -0.08 -8.35 12.43
N GLY A 160 0.35 -7.18 11.96
CA GLY A 160 0.34 -5.94 12.74
C GLY A 160 -0.05 -4.72 11.90
N ASN A 161 0.31 -3.53 12.40
CA ASN A 161 -0.03 -2.26 11.74
C ASN A 161 0.51 -2.19 10.31
N ASN A 162 1.75 -2.64 10.06
CA ASN A 162 2.32 -2.68 8.71
C ASN A 162 1.47 -3.51 7.73
N GLY A 163 0.87 -4.61 8.21
CA GLY A 163 -0.07 -5.40 7.42
C GLY A 163 -1.36 -4.64 7.12
N GLY A 164 -1.84 -3.82 8.06
CA GLY A 164 -2.96 -2.89 7.86
C GLY A 164 -2.64 -1.82 6.81
N ASP A 165 -1.45 -1.22 6.86
CA ASP A 165 -0.96 -0.28 5.84
C ASP A 165 -0.94 -0.95 4.46
N GLY A 166 -0.52 -2.22 4.39
CA GLY A 166 -0.61 -3.05 3.19
C GLY A 166 -2.03 -3.25 2.66
N LEU A 167 -3.02 -3.50 3.53
CA LEU A 167 -4.43 -3.64 3.12
C LEU A 167 -4.98 -2.33 2.55
N VAL A 168 -4.70 -1.20 3.20
CA VAL A 168 -5.07 0.13 2.69
C VAL A 168 -4.39 0.40 1.36
N CYS A 169 -3.08 0.13 1.27
CA CYS A 169 -2.29 0.27 0.04
C CYS A 169 -2.91 -0.55 -1.11
N ALA A 170 -3.25 -1.83 -0.87
CA ALA A 170 -3.87 -2.69 -1.87
C ALA A 170 -5.20 -2.11 -2.40
N ARG A 171 -6.06 -1.62 -1.50
CA ARG A 171 -7.32 -0.96 -1.89
C ARG A 171 -7.08 0.27 -2.77
N HIS A 172 -6.14 1.14 -2.41
CA HIS A 172 -5.84 2.33 -3.22
C HIS A 172 -5.17 1.97 -4.55
N LEU A 173 -4.28 0.98 -4.59
CA LEU A 173 -3.70 0.47 -5.83
C LEU A 173 -4.78 -0.02 -6.80
N LYS A 174 -5.83 -0.69 -6.31
CA LYS A 174 -6.98 -1.08 -7.15
C LYS A 174 -7.64 0.14 -7.81
N LEU A 175 -7.82 1.24 -7.06
CA LEU A 175 -8.38 2.50 -7.59
C LEU A 175 -7.43 3.18 -8.58
N PHE A 176 -6.11 2.99 -8.42
CA PHE A 176 -5.07 3.55 -9.28
C PHE A 176 -4.82 2.73 -10.55
N GLY A 177 -5.64 1.71 -10.82
CA GLY A 177 -5.59 0.92 -12.06
C GLY A 177 -4.68 -0.32 -12.00
N TYR A 178 -4.24 -0.73 -10.82
CA TYR A 178 -3.51 -1.99 -10.61
C TYR A 178 -4.47 -3.16 -10.37
N GLN A 179 -3.95 -4.37 -10.53
CA GLN A 179 -4.60 -5.62 -10.15
C GLN A 179 -3.89 -6.23 -8.93
N PRO A 180 -4.18 -5.71 -7.71
CA PRO A 180 -3.60 -6.26 -6.49
C PRO A 180 -4.17 -7.64 -6.18
N THR A 181 -3.35 -8.47 -5.56
CA THR A 181 -3.70 -9.73 -4.90
C THR A 181 -3.07 -9.71 -3.52
N ILE A 182 -3.79 -10.13 -2.49
CA ILE A 182 -3.30 -10.06 -1.11
C ILE A 182 -2.96 -11.45 -0.60
N TYR A 183 -1.82 -11.60 0.08
CA TYR A 183 -1.56 -12.73 0.96
C TYR A 183 -1.51 -12.24 2.40
N TYR A 184 -2.39 -12.76 3.27
CA TYR A 184 -2.51 -12.32 4.66
C TYR A 184 -2.64 -13.51 5.62
N PRO A 185 -1.53 -14.19 5.94
CA PRO A 185 -1.55 -15.50 6.61
C PRO A 185 -1.92 -15.45 8.09
N LYS A 186 -1.68 -14.32 8.77
CA LYS A 186 -1.93 -14.16 10.21
C LYS A 186 -2.74 -12.89 10.45
N LYS A 187 -4.04 -13.05 10.59
CA LYS A 187 -5.01 -11.95 10.70
C LYS A 187 -5.37 -11.70 12.16
N PRO A 188 -5.04 -10.55 12.77
CA PRO A 188 -5.50 -10.24 14.11
C PRO A 188 -7.03 -10.13 14.13
N ASN A 189 -7.65 -10.71 15.16
CA ASN A 189 -9.09 -10.61 15.35
C ASN A 189 -9.45 -9.28 16.02
N LYS A 190 -9.32 -8.17 15.27
CA LYS A 190 -9.74 -6.83 15.69
C LYS A 190 -10.61 -6.18 14.61
N PRO A 191 -11.65 -5.39 14.99
CA PRO A 191 -12.56 -4.74 14.05
C PRO A 191 -11.87 -3.93 12.94
N LEU A 192 -10.75 -3.25 13.28
CA LEU A 192 -9.94 -2.52 12.31
C LEU A 192 -9.51 -3.41 11.12
N PHE A 193 -8.86 -4.54 11.41
CA PHE A 193 -8.33 -5.41 10.36
C PHE A 193 -9.42 -6.21 9.64
N THR A 194 -10.47 -6.64 10.34
CA THR A 194 -11.61 -7.32 9.69
C THR A 194 -12.38 -6.37 8.78
N GLY A 195 -12.51 -5.10 9.17
CA GLY A 195 -13.03 -4.02 8.33
C GLY A 195 -12.19 -3.82 7.06
N LEU A 196 -10.87 -3.69 7.18
CA LEU A 196 -9.96 -3.54 6.04
C LEU A 196 -10.00 -4.73 5.08
N VAL A 197 -10.04 -5.96 5.61
CA VAL A 197 -10.21 -7.17 4.79
C VAL A 197 -11.55 -7.13 4.03
N THR A 198 -12.63 -6.75 4.71
CA THR A 198 -13.96 -6.63 4.09
C THR A 198 -13.96 -5.59 2.98
N GLN A 199 -13.32 -4.43 3.19
CA GLN A 199 -13.19 -3.39 2.16
C GLN A 199 -12.46 -3.92 0.91
N CYS A 200 -11.32 -4.61 1.10
CA CYS A 200 -10.57 -5.20 -0.02
C CYS A 200 -11.41 -6.25 -0.77
N GLN A 201 -12.13 -7.11 -0.05
CA GLN A 201 -13.03 -8.09 -0.65
C GLN A 201 -14.18 -7.44 -1.44
N LYS A 202 -14.75 -6.34 -0.92
CA LYS A 202 -15.80 -5.57 -1.60
C LYS A 202 -15.31 -4.79 -2.82
N MET A 203 -14.00 -4.76 -3.05
CA MET A 203 -13.36 -4.21 -4.24
C MET A 203 -12.81 -5.29 -5.17
N ASP A 204 -13.25 -6.55 -4.98
CA ASP A 204 -12.85 -7.70 -5.78
C ASP A 204 -11.32 -7.89 -5.80
N ILE A 205 -10.67 -7.66 -4.65
CA ILE A 205 -9.25 -7.96 -4.44
C ILE A 205 -9.15 -9.38 -3.86
N PRO A 206 -8.54 -10.33 -4.58
CA PRO A 206 -8.42 -11.71 -4.13
C PRO A 206 -7.46 -11.82 -2.93
N PHE A 207 -7.76 -12.77 -2.04
CA PHE A 207 -6.86 -13.20 -0.98
C PHE A 207 -6.37 -14.61 -1.28
N LEU A 208 -5.04 -14.79 -1.41
CA LEU A 208 -4.45 -16.11 -1.53
C LEU A 208 -4.59 -16.90 -0.24
N SER A 209 -4.87 -18.18 -0.36
CA SER A 209 -4.85 -19.14 0.76
C SER A 209 -3.42 -19.54 1.14
N GLU A 210 -2.51 -19.55 0.17
CA GLU A 210 -1.12 -19.97 0.31
C GLU A 210 -0.18 -19.08 -0.50
N MET A 211 1.06 -18.99 -0.05
CA MET A 211 2.13 -18.30 -0.77
C MET A 211 2.62 -19.20 -1.92
N PRO A 212 2.81 -18.69 -3.15
CA PRO A 212 3.53 -19.43 -4.17
C PRO A 212 4.93 -19.82 -3.63
N PRO A 213 5.28 -21.12 -3.62
CA PRO A 213 6.43 -21.61 -2.87
C PRO A 213 7.78 -21.25 -3.51
N GLU A 214 7.80 -20.98 -4.81
CA GLU A 214 9.02 -20.71 -5.57
C GLU A 214 9.03 -19.28 -6.12
N PRO A 215 10.19 -18.58 -6.09
CA PRO A 215 10.32 -17.22 -6.61
C PRO A 215 9.83 -17.06 -8.06
N MET A 216 10.16 -18.03 -8.94
CA MET A 216 9.77 -17.99 -10.34
C MET A 216 8.24 -17.95 -10.54
N MET A 217 7.48 -18.63 -9.67
CA MET A 217 6.01 -18.57 -9.73
C MET A 217 5.48 -17.19 -9.36
N VAL A 218 6.12 -16.52 -8.40
CA VAL A 218 5.77 -15.14 -8.04
C VAL A 218 6.10 -14.20 -9.20
N ASP A 219 7.29 -14.32 -9.78
CA ASP A 219 7.76 -13.49 -10.90
C ASP A 219 6.85 -13.61 -12.15
N GLU A 220 6.36 -14.81 -12.47
CA GLU A 220 5.45 -15.01 -13.60
C GLU A 220 4.08 -14.37 -13.36
N LEU A 221 3.57 -14.42 -12.13
CA LEU A 221 2.22 -13.98 -11.78
C LEU A 221 2.14 -12.47 -11.51
N TYR A 222 3.15 -11.89 -10.86
CA TYR A 222 3.14 -10.54 -10.32
C TYR A 222 4.29 -9.71 -10.89
N GLU A 223 4.02 -8.48 -11.28
CA GLU A 223 5.06 -7.56 -11.77
C GLU A 223 5.68 -6.71 -10.64
N LEU A 224 5.07 -6.70 -9.46
CA LEU A 224 5.54 -6.02 -8.26
C LEU A 224 5.11 -6.79 -7.00
N VAL A 225 5.99 -6.88 -6.02
CA VAL A 225 5.65 -7.38 -4.67
C VAL A 225 5.72 -6.24 -3.66
N VAL A 226 4.67 -6.07 -2.87
CA VAL A 226 4.63 -5.13 -1.74
C VAL A 226 4.87 -5.92 -0.45
N ASP A 227 6.01 -5.63 0.18
CA ASP A 227 6.36 -6.12 1.50
C ASP A 227 5.73 -5.22 2.57
N ALA A 228 4.64 -5.71 3.14
CA ALA A 228 3.90 -5.09 4.24
C ALA A 228 3.90 -6.02 5.47
N ILE A 229 4.99 -6.76 5.69
CA ILE A 229 5.05 -7.81 6.71
C ILE A 229 5.35 -7.22 8.10
N PHE A 230 6.53 -6.61 8.28
CA PHE A 230 6.98 -6.09 9.56
C PHE A 230 7.41 -4.62 9.44
N GLY A 231 6.84 -3.77 10.30
CA GLY A 231 7.26 -2.36 10.43
C GLY A 231 8.24 -2.16 11.58
N PHE A 232 8.56 -0.90 11.89
CA PHE A 232 9.57 -0.53 12.91
C PHE A 232 9.33 -1.08 14.32
N SER A 233 8.10 -1.43 14.69
CA SER A 233 7.79 -1.92 16.04
C SER A 233 8.17 -3.40 16.25
N PHE A 234 8.46 -4.14 15.18
CA PHE A 234 8.86 -5.55 15.25
C PHE A 234 10.17 -5.74 16.03
N LYS A 235 10.20 -6.82 16.83
CA LYS A 235 11.33 -7.24 17.66
C LYS A 235 11.41 -8.75 17.68
N GLY A 236 12.64 -9.27 17.74
CA GLY A 236 12.92 -10.69 17.88
C GLY A 236 13.03 -11.42 16.55
N ASP A 237 13.08 -12.75 16.63
CA ASP A 237 13.33 -13.61 15.47
C ASP A 237 12.09 -13.72 14.57
N VAL A 238 12.35 -13.75 13.26
CA VAL A 238 11.30 -14.01 12.27
C VAL A 238 10.87 -15.47 12.39
N ARG A 239 9.59 -15.67 12.72
CA ARG A 239 8.95 -17.00 12.86
C ARG A 239 8.14 -17.35 11.63
N GLU A 240 7.88 -18.64 11.43
CA GLU A 240 6.98 -19.11 10.38
C GLU A 240 5.54 -18.54 10.55
N PRO A 241 4.83 -18.26 9.45
CA PRO A 241 5.22 -18.52 8.05
C PRO A 241 6.11 -17.43 7.43
N PHE A 242 6.49 -16.40 8.19
CA PHE A 242 7.18 -15.23 7.62
C PHE A 242 8.64 -15.50 7.26
N HIS A 243 9.28 -16.47 7.92
CA HIS A 243 10.65 -16.85 7.58
C HIS A 243 10.73 -17.45 6.17
N SER A 244 9.89 -18.45 5.87
CA SER A 244 9.79 -19.02 4.52
C SER A 244 9.35 -17.99 3.48
N ILE A 245 8.40 -17.11 3.80
CA ILE A 245 7.99 -16.02 2.88
C ILE A 245 9.18 -15.11 2.53
N LEU A 246 9.96 -14.66 3.52
CA LEU A 246 11.12 -13.80 3.25
C LEU A 246 12.20 -14.52 2.45
N SER A 247 12.34 -15.84 2.62
CA SER A 247 13.24 -16.65 1.81
C SER A 247 12.81 -16.75 0.34
N VAL A 248 11.50 -16.74 0.05
CA VAL A 248 11.01 -16.64 -1.34
C VAL A 248 11.27 -15.24 -1.89
N LEU A 249 11.00 -14.20 -1.09
CA LEU A 249 11.18 -12.81 -1.50
C LEU A 249 12.63 -12.47 -1.86
N SER A 250 13.61 -13.01 -1.15
CA SER A 250 15.03 -12.75 -1.46
C SER A 250 15.50 -13.33 -2.81
N GLY A 251 14.73 -14.25 -3.40
CA GLY A 251 15.02 -14.86 -4.69
C GLY A 251 14.26 -14.26 -5.88
N LEU A 252 13.44 -13.22 -5.67
CA LEU A 252 12.62 -12.62 -6.72
C LEU A 252 13.46 -11.83 -7.73
N THR A 253 12.99 -11.81 -8.97
CA THR A 253 13.53 -10.93 -10.02
C THR A 253 12.67 -9.69 -10.23
N VAL A 254 11.37 -9.76 -9.88
CA VAL A 254 10.48 -8.60 -9.90
C VAL A 254 10.77 -7.66 -8.73
N PRO A 255 10.53 -6.34 -8.87
CA PRO A 255 10.81 -5.39 -7.81
C PRO A 255 10.00 -5.66 -6.54
N ILE A 256 10.63 -5.37 -5.39
CA ILE A 256 9.97 -5.35 -4.08
C ILE A 256 9.83 -3.90 -3.62
N ALA A 257 8.64 -3.54 -3.15
CA ALA A 257 8.35 -2.28 -2.46
C ALA A 257 8.10 -2.56 -0.97
N SER A 258 8.99 -2.14 -0.09
CA SER A 258 8.84 -2.31 1.36
C SER A 258 8.17 -1.09 1.99
N ILE A 259 7.13 -1.35 2.79
CA ILE A 259 6.46 -0.35 3.61
C ILE A 259 7.21 -0.19 4.92
N ASP A 260 7.57 1.06 5.20
CA ASP A 260 8.26 1.55 6.39
C ASP A 260 9.73 1.10 6.53
N ILE A 261 9.93 -0.22 6.63
CA ILE A 261 11.23 -0.88 6.77
C ILE A 261 11.18 -2.20 5.97
N PRO A 262 12.27 -2.62 5.30
CA PRO A 262 12.30 -3.94 4.70
C PRO A 262 12.17 -5.04 5.75
N SER A 263 11.18 -5.91 5.61
CA SER A 263 10.87 -6.91 6.61
C SER A 263 12.03 -7.87 6.86
N GLY A 264 12.34 -8.10 8.14
CA GLY A 264 13.49 -8.89 8.56
C GLY A 264 14.80 -8.10 8.70
N TRP A 265 14.79 -6.79 8.45
CA TRP A 265 15.90 -5.91 8.79
C TRP A 265 15.86 -5.49 10.27
N ASP A 266 17.04 -5.29 10.86
CA ASP A 266 17.15 -4.52 12.10
C ASP A 266 16.78 -3.06 11.81
N VAL A 267 15.97 -2.46 12.67
CA VAL A 267 15.39 -1.11 12.48
C VAL A 267 16.44 0.00 12.41
N GLU A 268 17.63 -0.23 12.98
CA GLU A 268 18.72 0.74 12.94
C GLU A 268 19.91 0.28 12.11
N LYS A 269 20.21 -1.02 12.12
CA LYS A 269 21.42 -1.59 11.49
C LYS A 269 21.18 -2.16 10.10
N GLY A 270 19.92 -2.32 9.68
CA GLY A 270 19.58 -2.99 8.43
C GLY A 270 19.86 -4.49 8.47
N ASN A 271 19.89 -5.14 7.30
CA ASN A 271 20.30 -6.53 7.16
C ASN A 271 20.80 -6.81 5.72
N PRO A 272 22.12 -6.83 5.48
CA PRO A 272 22.70 -7.07 4.16
C PRO A 272 22.34 -8.44 3.56
N GLY A 273 22.02 -9.43 4.39
CA GLY A 273 21.60 -10.77 3.96
C GLY A 273 20.07 -10.93 3.84
N GLY A 274 19.30 -9.88 4.14
CA GLY A 274 17.85 -9.88 4.02
C GLY A 274 17.39 -9.53 2.60
N ILE A 275 16.08 -9.38 2.46
CA ILE A 275 15.47 -8.85 1.22
C ILE A 275 16.08 -7.49 0.87
N GLN A 276 16.23 -7.20 -0.42
CA GLN A 276 16.76 -5.94 -0.93
C GLN A 276 15.66 -5.27 -1.78
N PRO A 277 14.80 -4.43 -1.18
CA PRO A 277 13.73 -3.80 -1.95
C PRO A 277 14.29 -2.77 -2.92
N ASP A 278 13.59 -2.60 -4.04
CA ASP A 278 13.89 -1.57 -5.02
C ASP A 278 13.20 -0.24 -4.69
N LEU A 279 12.06 -0.31 -4.01
CA LEU A 279 11.35 0.84 -3.46
C LEU A 279 11.23 0.71 -1.93
N LEU A 280 11.68 1.72 -1.20
CA LEU A 280 11.42 1.88 0.23
C LEU A 280 10.50 3.07 0.47
N ILE A 281 9.44 2.87 1.23
CA ILE A 281 8.47 3.92 1.58
C ILE A 281 8.54 4.15 3.08
N SER A 282 9.37 5.09 3.52
CA SER A 282 9.43 5.47 4.93
C SER A 282 8.18 6.24 5.33
N LEU A 283 7.53 5.83 6.42
CA LEU A 283 6.36 6.50 6.96
C LEU A 283 6.75 7.43 8.11
N THR A 284 6.11 8.61 8.17
CA THR A 284 6.34 9.66 9.19
C THR A 284 7.72 10.33 9.06
N ALA A 285 8.78 9.56 9.23
CA ALA A 285 10.17 9.90 8.96
C ALA A 285 10.98 8.62 8.68
N PRO A 286 12.11 8.67 7.96
CA PRO A 286 12.97 7.51 7.75
C PRO A 286 13.45 6.92 9.07
N LYS A 287 13.58 5.59 9.14
CA LYS A 287 14.27 4.89 10.23
C LYS A 287 15.74 4.71 9.87
N LYS A 288 16.62 4.61 10.86
CA LYS A 288 18.07 4.47 10.65
C LYS A 288 18.47 3.33 9.70
N SER A 289 17.73 2.23 9.68
CA SER A 289 17.95 1.15 8.72
C SER A 289 17.91 1.59 7.26
N ALA A 290 17.14 2.64 6.94
CA ALA A 290 17.07 3.19 5.59
C ALA A 290 18.39 3.81 5.11
N THR A 291 19.38 4.04 5.99
CA THR A 291 20.75 4.40 5.57
C THR A 291 21.48 3.26 4.85
N GLN A 292 21.03 2.02 5.04
CA GLN A 292 21.54 0.83 4.35
C GLN A 292 20.73 0.49 3.08
N PHE A 293 19.73 1.32 2.74
CA PHE A 293 18.91 1.10 1.55
C PHE A 293 19.73 1.29 0.27
N THR A 294 19.61 0.34 -0.65
CA THR A 294 20.38 0.31 -1.91
C THR A 294 19.50 0.31 -3.16
N GLY A 295 18.17 0.36 -3.00
CA GLY A 295 17.22 0.38 -4.10
C GLY A 295 17.15 1.72 -4.84
N ARG A 296 16.44 1.74 -5.97
CA ARG A 296 16.35 2.93 -6.86
C ARG A 296 15.47 4.05 -6.31
N TYR A 297 14.51 3.73 -5.45
CA TYR A 297 13.47 4.65 -5.02
C TYR A 297 13.33 4.68 -3.50
N HIS A 298 13.64 5.82 -2.87
CA HIS A 298 13.30 6.06 -1.48
C HIS A 298 12.25 7.18 -1.43
N TYR A 299 11.05 6.86 -0.97
CA TYR A 299 9.99 7.83 -0.75
C TYR A 299 9.74 8.01 0.74
N LEU A 300 9.47 9.25 1.12
CA LEU A 300 8.87 9.64 2.38
C LEU A 300 7.37 9.81 2.18
N GLY A 301 6.56 9.14 3.00
CA GLY A 301 5.11 9.25 3.02
C GLY A 301 4.57 9.49 4.44
N GLY A 302 3.24 9.60 4.57
CA GLY A 302 2.62 9.94 5.85
C GLY A 302 2.71 11.43 6.15
N ARG A 303 2.21 12.26 5.21
CA ARG A 303 2.12 13.73 5.35
C ARG A 303 1.02 14.13 6.35
N PHE A 304 1.22 13.80 7.61
CA PHE A 304 0.33 14.12 8.74
C PHE A 304 1.08 14.64 9.97
N VAL A 305 2.42 14.72 9.92
CA VAL A 305 3.24 15.14 11.05
C VAL A 305 2.94 16.60 11.41
N PRO A 306 2.46 16.89 12.64
CA PRO A 306 2.23 18.26 13.07
C PRO A 306 3.54 19.06 13.13
N PRO A 307 3.57 20.34 12.72
CA PRO A 307 4.79 21.16 12.75
C PRO A 307 5.45 21.25 14.15
N ALA A 308 4.64 21.19 15.21
CA ALA A 308 5.14 21.16 16.59
C ALA A 308 5.91 19.87 16.90
N LEU A 309 5.42 18.72 16.43
CA LEU A 309 6.05 17.41 16.61
C LEU A 309 7.33 17.31 15.77
N GLU A 310 7.28 17.77 14.52
CA GLU A 310 8.46 17.87 13.66
C GLU A 310 9.57 18.69 14.33
N LYS A 311 9.23 19.85 14.89
CA LYS A 311 10.18 20.70 15.62
C LYS A 311 10.72 20.02 16.88
N LYS A 312 9.85 19.35 17.66
CA LYS A 312 10.22 18.65 18.91
C LYS A 312 11.28 17.58 18.65
N TYR A 313 11.08 16.76 17.62
CA TYR A 313 11.98 15.66 17.28
C TYR A 313 13.11 16.04 16.29
N GLN A 314 13.11 17.29 15.80
CA GLN A 314 14.06 17.82 14.82
C GLN A 314 14.09 16.94 13.56
N LEU A 315 12.90 16.60 13.05
CA LEU A 315 12.77 15.67 11.94
C LEU A 315 13.29 16.24 10.61
N ASN A 316 13.27 17.56 10.46
CA ASN A 316 13.70 18.28 9.26
C ASN A 316 13.05 17.70 7.99
N LEU A 317 11.71 17.56 8.02
CA LEU A 317 11.00 16.95 6.92
C LEU A 317 11.10 17.88 5.69
N PRO A 318 11.28 17.31 4.48
CA PRO A 318 11.24 18.11 3.27
C PRO A 318 9.86 18.70 3.07
N SER A 319 9.79 19.85 2.39
CA SER A 319 8.53 20.42 1.96
C SER A 319 7.91 19.53 0.87
N TYR A 320 6.83 18.84 1.23
CA TYR A 320 6.03 18.09 0.25
C TYR A 320 5.46 19.06 -0.81
N PRO A 321 5.64 18.77 -2.10
CA PRO A 321 5.18 19.65 -3.17
C PRO A 321 3.66 19.67 -3.24
N ASP A 322 3.09 20.87 -3.41
CA ASP A 322 1.65 21.07 -3.64
C ASP A 322 0.77 20.25 -2.67
N THR A 323 -0.08 19.38 -3.20
CA THR A 323 -0.98 18.48 -2.46
C THR A 323 -0.46 17.04 -2.39
N GLU A 324 0.80 16.78 -2.73
CA GLU A 324 1.38 15.43 -2.72
C GLU A 324 1.45 14.88 -1.30
N CYS A 325 1.14 13.59 -1.14
CA CYS A 325 1.29 12.86 0.13
C CYS A 325 2.63 12.14 0.25
N VAL A 326 3.47 12.24 -0.78
CA VAL A 326 4.79 11.60 -0.83
C VAL A 326 5.86 12.58 -1.33
N TYR A 327 7.10 12.38 -0.88
CA TYR A 327 8.29 13.10 -1.34
C TYR A 327 9.39 12.09 -1.68
N ARG A 328 10.03 12.20 -2.85
CA ARG A 328 11.15 11.32 -3.21
C ARG A 328 12.43 11.85 -2.58
N LEU A 329 13.02 11.07 -1.66
CA LEU A 329 14.32 11.34 -1.08
C LEU A 329 15.42 11.02 -2.11
N GLN A 330 16.49 11.83 -2.10
CA GLN A 330 17.68 11.67 -2.94
C GLN A 330 18.82 11.05 -2.17
#